data_AF-E9GI71-F1
#
_entry.id   AF-E9GI71-F1
#
_cell.length_a   1.000
_cell.length_b   1.000
_cell.length_c   1.000
_cell.angle_alpha   90.00
_cell.angle_beta   90.00
_cell.angle_gamma   90.00
#
_symmetry.space_group_name_H-M   'P 1'
#
loop_
_entity.id
_entity.type
_entity.pdbx_description
1 polymer ?
#
loop_
_entity_poly.entity_id
_entity_poly.type
_entity_poly.pdbx_seq_one_letter_code
_entity_poly.pdbx_strand_id
1 'polypeptide(L)'
;MAMHMTGMSNQGMMNLTPLQQQQLLQQQQQQQQQQQAAANNPQQMLQHQQQSQPVPNQQAAANPNMPNPAAPNPAAEQQKLDHIAKVKTLLWPLKESLIASFKTAAQNFNQNGMIDFGTMKGTETNVPRFDKQLEEFYSICDQIELNLQAAIGCASQISTSQRHVPSQVSIARQEPVINQEIMSYPNYVGVAKTQVAYVKDVIDTLNDAAQNLSND
;
A
#
# COMPACT_ATOMS: atom_id res chain seq x y z
N MET A 1 -37.89 32.55 -38.43
CA MET A 1 -37.48 32.60 -37.02
C MET A 1 -36.81 31.28 -36.70
N ALA A 2 -35.52 31.31 -36.32
CA ALA A 2 -34.68 30.22 -35.78
C ALA A 2 -34.39 28.98 -36.67
N MET A 3 -33.21 28.36 -36.70
CA MET A 3 -31.83 28.65 -36.30
C MET A 3 -30.91 27.59 -36.96
N HIS A 4 -29.66 27.97 -37.23
CA HIS A 4 -28.41 27.16 -37.25
C HIS A 4 -28.49 25.62 -37.23
N MET A 5 -27.68 24.96 -38.07
CA MET A 5 -26.47 24.27 -37.60
C MET A 5 -25.55 23.87 -38.76
N THR A 6 -24.34 24.38 -38.67
CA THR A 6 -23.17 24.16 -39.53
C THR A 6 -22.60 22.77 -39.24
N GLY A 7 -22.58 21.89 -40.24
CA GLY A 7 -21.89 20.60 -40.17
C GLY A 7 -20.43 20.74 -40.62
N MET A 8 -19.51 20.85 -39.65
CA MET A 8 -18.07 20.66 -39.86
C MET A 8 -17.79 19.16 -39.94
N SER A 9 -17.19 18.69 -41.04
CA SER A 9 -16.51 17.40 -41.09
C SER A 9 -15.10 17.57 -41.63
N ASN A 10 -14.18 17.32 -40.70
CA ASN A 10 -12.75 17.55 -40.70
C ASN A 10 -12.05 16.47 -41.57
N GLN A 11 -11.57 16.85 -42.76
CA GLN A 11 -10.86 15.96 -43.68
C GLN A 11 -9.34 16.11 -43.47
N GLY A 12 -8.83 15.49 -42.40
CA GLY A 12 -7.40 15.37 -42.11
C GLY A 12 -6.90 13.96 -42.40
N MET A 13 -6.83 13.56 -43.68
CA MET A 13 -6.13 12.32 -44.06
C MET A 13 -4.62 12.57 -43.99
N MET A 14 -3.97 12.16 -42.90
CA MET A 14 -2.52 11.98 -42.86
C MET A 14 -2.15 10.90 -43.86
N ASN A 15 -1.65 11.33 -45.02
CA ASN A 15 -1.06 10.47 -46.01
C ASN A 15 0.32 10.04 -45.48
N LEU A 16 0.38 8.93 -44.74
CA LEU A 16 1.65 8.31 -44.37
C LEU A 16 2.36 7.90 -45.66
N THR A 17 3.47 8.56 -45.96
CA THR A 17 4.34 8.16 -47.08
C THR A 17 4.74 6.69 -46.92
N PRO A 18 4.75 5.89 -48.00
CA PRO A 18 5.04 4.44 -47.92
C PRO A 18 6.40 4.12 -47.30
N LEU A 19 7.34 5.07 -47.31
CA LEU A 19 8.65 4.94 -46.66
C LEU A 19 8.57 4.95 -45.13
N GLN A 20 7.64 5.72 -44.55
CA GLN A 20 7.42 5.76 -43.10
C GLN A 20 6.68 4.50 -42.61
N GLN A 21 5.82 3.91 -43.43
CA GLN A 21 5.17 2.62 -43.12
C GLN A 21 6.17 1.46 -43.13
N GLN A 22 7.15 1.47 -44.05
CA GLN A 22 8.23 0.47 -44.06
C GLN A 22 9.15 0.59 -42.84
N GLN A 23 9.42 1.82 -42.39
CA GLN A 23 10.27 2.05 -41.21
C GLN A 23 9.59 1.60 -39.91
N LEU A 24 8.26 1.76 -39.80
CA LEU A 24 7.51 1.30 -38.63
C LEU A 24 7.46 -0.24 -38.55
N LEU A 25 7.31 -0.93 -39.68
CA LEU A 25 7.37 -2.41 -39.73
C LEU A 25 8.75 -2.95 -39.34
N GLN A 26 9.82 -2.26 -39.76
CA GLN A 26 11.18 -2.68 -39.42
C GLN A 26 11.50 -2.46 -37.93
N GLN A 27 10.98 -1.37 -37.33
CA GLN A 27 11.12 -1.13 -35.90
C GLN A 27 10.34 -2.15 -35.06
N GLN A 28 9.13 -2.54 -35.49
CA GLN A 28 8.33 -3.53 -34.78
C GLN A 28 8.99 -4.92 -34.79
N GLN A 29 9.62 -5.31 -35.92
CA GLN A 29 10.32 -6.59 -36.02
C GLN A 29 11.55 -6.65 -35.09
N GLN A 30 12.27 -5.54 -34.93
CA GLN A 30 13.44 -5.48 -34.07
C GLN A 30 13.08 -5.57 -32.57
N GLN A 31 11.94 -5.00 -32.17
CA GLN A 31 11.48 -5.05 -30.79
C GLN A 31 10.98 -6.45 -30.38
N GLN A 32 10.37 -7.19 -31.31
CA GLN A 32 9.91 -8.55 -31.04
C GLN A 32 11.08 -9.54 -30.88
N GLN A 33 12.19 -9.34 -31.60
CA GLN A 33 13.38 -10.19 -31.45
C GLN A 33 14.11 -9.96 -30.12
N GLN A 34 14.10 -8.73 -29.60
CA GLN A 34 14.71 -8.43 -28.30
C GLN A 34 13.91 -8.97 -27.12
N GLN A 35 12.58 -9.07 -27.25
CA GLN A 35 11.72 -9.59 -26.19
C GLN A 35 11.79 -11.12 -26.07
N GLN A 36 12.09 -11.84 -27.16
CA GLN A 36 12.25 -13.29 -27.13
C GLN A 36 13.62 -13.74 -26.57
N ALA A 37 14.66 -12.90 -26.68
CA ALA A 37 15.96 -13.16 -26.06
C ALA A 37 15.98 -12.92 -24.53
N ALA A 38 15.11 -12.05 -24.00
CA ALA A 38 15.03 -11.76 -22.57
C ALA A 38 14.36 -12.87 -21.74
N ALA A 39 13.60 -13.78 -22.37
CA ALA A 39 12.86 -14.81 -21.66
C ALA A 39 13.73 -16.01 -21.22
N ASN A 40 14.94 -16.18 -21.75
CA ASN A 40 15.70 -17.42 -21.57
C ASN A 40 17.02 -17.30 -20.77
N ASN A 41 17.49 -16.10 -20.41
CA ASN A 41 18.66 -15.98 -19.51
C ASN A 41 18.93 -14.55 -18.97
N PRO A 42 18.41 -14.15 -17.79
CA PRO A 42 18.66 -12.82 -17.21
C PRO A 42 20.08 -12.62 -16.62
N GLN A 43 20.99 -13.60 -16.66
CA GLN A 43 22.24 -13.56 -15.87
C GLN A 43 23.54 -13.24 -16.62
N GLN A 44 23.53 -13.05 -17.95
CA GLN A 44 24.78 -12.79 -18.72
C GLN A 44 24.99 -11.34 -19.20
N MET A 45 24.03 -10.42 -19.02
CA MET A 45 24.17 -9.05 -19.54
C MET A 45 25.09 -8.14 -18.70
N LEU A 46 25.44 -8.52 -17.47
CA LEU A 46 26.23 -7.65 -16.57
C LEU A 46 27.75 -7.69 -16.83
N GLN A 47 28.25 -8.55 -17.74
CA GLN A 47 29.69 -8.74 -17.94
C GLN A 47 30.24 -8.20 -19.27
N HIS A 48 29.40 -7.83 -20.25
CA HIS A 48 29.89 -7.40 -21.57
C HIS A 48 29.92 -5.87 -21.81
N GLN A 49 29.60 -5.03 -20.81
CA GLN A 49 29.67 -3.57 -20.95
C GLN A 49 30.97 -2.99 -20.35
N GLN A 50 32.14 -3.56 -20.67
CA GLN A 50 33.42 -2.91 -20.31
C GLN A 50 34.49 -2.95 -21.40
N GLN A 51 34.16 -3.20 -22.68
CA GLN A 51 35.18 -2.97 -23.71
C GLN A 51 34.62 -2.64 -25.09
N SER A 52 35.12 -1.50 -25.60
CA SER A 52 35.22 -1.12 -27.02
C SER A 52 34.03 -0.36 -27.63
N GLN A 53 34.12 0.97 -27.76
CA GLN A 53 34.55 1.67 -29.00
C GLN A 53 34.14 3.17 -29.02
N PRO A 54 34.79 4.00 -29.88
CA PRO A 54 34.99 5.42 -29.66
C PRO A 54 33.84 6.31 -30.15
N VAL A 55 33.79 7.50 -29.56
CA VAL A 55 32.82 8.58 -29.78
C VAL A 55 33.13 9.32 -31.08
N PRO A 56 32.17 9.52 -32.00
CA PRO A 56 32.17 10.65 -32.91
C PRO A 56 31.29 11.75 -32.32
N ASN A 57 31.92 12.90 -32.13
CA ASN A 57 31.33 14.15 -31.68
C ASN A 57 30.15 14.56 -32.60
N GLN A 58 28.94 14.68 -32.05
CA GLN A 58 27.85 15.36 -32.73
C GLN A 58 27.05 16.20 -31.73
N GLN A 59 27.18 17.51 -31.90
CA GLN A 59 26.42 18.55 -31.22
C GLN A 59 24.92 18.36 -31.47
N ALA A 60 24.12 18.29 -30.41
CA ALA A 60 22.69 18.55 -30.50
C ALA A 60 22.21 19.25 -29.23
N ALA A 61 21.44 20.29 -29.48
CA ALA A 61 20.96 21.32 -28.57
C ALA A 61 20.21 20.80 -27.34
N ALA A 62 20.32 21.57 -26.27
CA ALA A 62 19.48 21.52 -25.09
C ALA A 62 17.99 21.60 -25.46
N ASN A 63 17.19 20.66 -24.95
CA ASN A 63 15.76 20.83 -24.84
C ASN A 63 15.31 20.40 -23.42
N PRO A 64 15.04 21.34 -22.51
CA PRO A 64 14.59 21.04 -21.15
C PRO A 64 13.07 20.94 -21.15
N ASN A 65 12.50 19.84 -21.65
CA ASN A 65 11.12 19.50 -21.33
C ASN A 65 10.82 18.03 -21.67
N MET A 66 10.98 17.15 -20.69
CA MET A 66 10.25 15.88 -20.66
C MET A 66 9.90 15.56 -19.20
N PRO A 67 8.61 15.40 -18.85
CA PRO A 67 8.24 14.94 -17.52
C PRO A 67 8.62 13.46 -17.42
N ASN A 68 9.52 13.13 -16.49
CA ASN A 68 9.79 11.76 -16.08
C ASN A 68 8.58 11.24 -15.26
N PRO A 69 7.81 10.24 -15.71
CA PRO A 69 6.70 9.70 -14.95
C PRO A 69 7.14 8.40 -14.26
N ALA A 70 7.79 8.52 -13.11
CA ALA A 70 7.91 7.41 -12.14
C ALA A 70 8.48 7.92 -10.81
N ALA A 71 7.81 8.89 -10.17
CA ALA A 71 7.97 9.06 -8.73
C ALA A 71 7.02 8.05 -8.04
N PRO A 72 7.51 7.13 -7.20
CA PRO A 72 6.66 6.38 -6.29
C PRO A 72 5.88 7.38 -5.43
N ASN A 73 4.57 7.42 -5.61
CA ASN A 73 3.68 8.28 -4.86
C ASN A 73 3.72 7.83 -3.37
N PRO A 74 4.17 8.65 -2.41
CA PRO A 74 4.27 8.26 -0.99
C PRO A 74 2.91 7.92 -0.36
N ALA A 75 1.81 8.34 -1.01
CA ALA A 75 0.45 8.06 -0.59
C ALA A 75 0.09 6.57 -0.64
N ALA A 76 0.75 5.76 -1.47
CA ALA A 76 0.41 4.34 -1.65
C ALA A 76 0.80 3.48 -0.42
N GLU A 77 1.87 3.81 0.30
CA GLU A 77 2.27 3.08 1.51
C GLU A 77 1.42 3.49 2.72
N GLN A 78 0.95 4.74 2.77
CA GLN A 78 0.05 5.20 3.83
C GLN A 78 -1.35 4.59 3.69
N GLN A 79 -1.81 4.33 2.46
CA GLN A 79 -3.05 3.57 2.20
C GLN A 79 -2.97 2.10 2.67
N LYS A 80 -1.77 1.50 2.72
CA LYS A 80 -1.60 0.09 3.13
C LYS A 80 -1.82 -0.14 4.64
N LEU A 81 -1.73 0.93 5.43
CA LEU A 81 -1.81 0.91 6.90
C LEU A 81 -3.04 1.65 7.46
N ASP A 82 -4.03 2.00 6.64
CA ASP A 82 -5.25 2.63 7.14
C ASP A 82 -6.17 1.60 7.81
N HIS A 83 -5.86 1.30 9.07
CA HIS A 83 -6.61 0.39 9.93
C HIS A 83 -8.08 0.85 10.10
N ILE A 84 -8.35 2.15 10.05
CA ILE A 84 -9.72 2.69 10.13
C ILE A 84 -10.48 2.39 8.84
N ALA A 85 -9.86 2.53 7.67
CA ALA A 85 -10.47 2.12 6.41
C ALA A 85 -10.78 0.61 6.42
N LYS A 86 -9.87 -0.23 6.93
CA LYS A 86 -10.12 -1.68 7.08
C LYS A 86 -11.34 -1.97 7.96
N VAL A 87 -11.46 -1.33 9.13
CA VAL A 87 -12.64 -1.47 9.99
C VAL A 87 -13.93 -1.11 9.24
N LYS A 88 -13.94 0.02 8.50
CA LYS A 88 -15.11 0.43 7.71
C LYS A 88 -15.52 -0.63 6.68
N THR A 89 -14.56 -1.28 6.04
CA THR A 89 -14.85 -2.37 5.08
C THR A 89 -15.42 -3.63 5.74
N LEU A 90 -15.12 -3.86 7.03
CA LEU A 90 -15.60 -5.01 7.79
C LEU A 90 -17.04 -4.83 8.34
N LEU A 91 -17.55 -3.58 8.39
CA LEU A 91 -18.90 -3.31 8.91
C LEU A 91 -20.01 -4.01 8.12
N TRP A 92 -19.87 -4.09 6.79
CA TRP A 92 -20.84 -4.79 5.95
C TRP A 92 -20.80 -6.31 6.16
N PRO A 93 -19.65 -7.00 6.06
CA PRO A 93 -19.52 -8.41 6.44
C PRO A 93 -20.04 -8.72 7.84
N LEU A 94 -19.78 -7.86 8.82
CA LEU A 94 -20.28 -8.02 10.19
C LEU A 94 -21.81 -8.08 10.22
N LYS A 95 -22.46 -7.13 9.53
CA LYS A 95 -23.92 -7.09 9.40
C LYS A 95 -24.46 -8.34 8.72
N GLU A 96 -23.86 -8.77 7.63
CA GLU A 96 -24.31 -9.95 6.88
C GLU A 96 -24.17 -11.23 7.71
N SER A 97 -23.05 -11.41 8.41
CA SER A 97 -22.82 -12.56 9.29
C SER A 97 -23.81 -12.60 10.47
N LEU A 98 -24.15 -11.44 11.04
CA LEU A 98 -25.17 -11.33 12.08
C LEU A 98 -26.58 -11.71 11.55
N ILE A 99 -26.95 -11.20 10.37
CA ILE A 99 -28.23 -11.55 9.72
C ILE A 99 -28.30 -13.05 9.43
N ALA A 100 -27.21 -13.62 8.92
CA ALA A 100 -27.14 -15.05 8.67
C ALA A 100 -27.27 -15.85 9.97
N SER A 101 -26.66 -15.39 11.07
CA SER A 101 -26.78 -16.02 12.40
C SER A 101 -28.25 -16.11 12.83
N PHE A 102 -28.99 -15.01 12.70
CA PHE A 102 -30.42 -14.99 13.03
C PHE A 102 -31.26 -15.88 12.11
N LYS A 103 -30.99 -15.88 10.80
CA LYS A 103 -31.69 -16.75 9.85
C LYS A 103 -31.49 -18.22 10.20
N THR A 104 -30.25 -18.62 10.47
CA THR A 104 -29.92 -19.99 10.84
C THR A 104 -30.54 -20.36 12.19
N ALA A 105 -30.48 -19.49 13.19
CA ALA A 105 -31.13 -19.72 14.48
C ALA A 105 -32.65 -19.91 14.34
N ALA A 106 -33.31 -19.05 13.56
CA ALA A 106 -34.74 -19.14 13.30
C ALA A 106 -35.10 -20.45 12.58
N GLN A 107 -34.31 -20.87 11.59
CA GLN A 107 -34.50 -22.15 10.91
C GLN A 107 -34.36 -23.34 11.86
N ASN A 108 -33.33 -23.33 12.72
CA ASN A 108 -33.13 -24.36 13.74
C ASN A 108 -34.32 -24.42 14.70
N PHE A 109 -34.84 -23.27 15.16
CA PHE A 109 -36.00 -23.22 16.05
C PHE A 109 -37.28 -23.78 15.40
N ASN A 110 -37.58 -23.36 14.18
CA ASN A 110 -38.76 -23.84 13.44
C ASN A 110 -38.66 -25.35 13.17
N GLN A 111 -37.48 -25.83 12.82
CA GLN A 111 -37.24 -27.24 12.65
C GLN A 111 -37.48 -28.03 13.94
N ASN A 112 -36.90 -27.58 15.05
CA ASN A 112 -37.08 -28.26 16.34
C ASN A 112 -38.57 -28.34 16.69
N GLY A 113 -39.32 -27.25 16.47
CA GLY A 113 -40.78 -27.27 16.61
C GLY A 113 -41.46 -28.31 15.71
N MET A 114 -41.12 -28.39 14.42
CA MET A 114 -41.70 -29.38 13.49
C MET A 114 -41.40 -30.84 13.89
N ILE A 115 -40.24 -31.10 14.50
CA ILE A 115 -39.86 -32.41 15.06
C ILE A 115 -40.71 -32.70 16.30
N ASP A 116 -40.85 -31.74 17.22
CA ASP A 116 -41.64 -31.89 18.45
C ASP A 116 -43.13 -32.13 18.16
N PHE A 117 -43.68 -31.49 17.12
CA PHE A 117 -45.05 -31.72 16.65
C PHE A 117 -45.20 -33.01 15.82
N GLY A 118 -44.14 -33.80 15.64
CA GLY A 118 -44.16 -35.04 14.87
C GLY A 118 -44.40 -34.87 13.36
N THR A 119 -44.28 -33.63 12.85
CA THR A 119 -44.54 -33.27 11.45
C THR A 119 -43.32 -33.57 10.56
N MET A 120 -42.10 -33.61 11.12
CA MET A 120 -40.90 -34.10 10.46
C MET A 120 -40.26 -35.26 11.23
N LYS A 121 -39.83 -36.32 10.51
CA LYS A 121 -38.96 -37.37 11.08
C LYS A 121 -37.51 -36.84 11.06
N GLY A 122 -36.86 -36.80 12.22
CA GLY A 122 -35.58 -36.10 12.47
C GLY A 122 -34.33 -36.57 11.74
N THR A 123 -34.45 -37.21 10.56
CA THR A 123 -33.33 -37.80 9.81
C THR A 123 -32.99 -37.10 8.49
N GLU A 124 -33.79 -36.13 8.04
CA GLU A 124 -33.75 -35.64 6.64
C GLU A 124 -33.33 -34.17 6.46
N THR A 125 -32.57 -33.57 7.37
CA THR A 125 -32.29 -32.14 7.26
C THR A 125 -30.85 -31.76 7.51
N ASN A 126 -30.21 -31.39 6.40
CA ASN A 126 -28.92 -30.70 6.32
C ASN A 126 -29.11 -29.24 6.80
N VAL A 127 -29.37 -29.07 8.09
CA VAL A 127 -29.56 -27.72 8.65
C VAL A 127 -28.22 -27.02 8.76
N PRO A 128 -28.12 -25.76 8.28
CA PRO A 128 -26.93 -24.97 8.45
C PRO A 128 -26.57 -24.89 9.93
N ARG A 129 -25.34 -25.26 10.27
CA ARG A 129 -24.85 -25.25 11.66
C ARG A 129 -24.78 -23.82 12.15
N PHE A 130 -25.54 -23.52 13.20
CA PHE A 130 -25.52 -22.22 13.84
C PHE A 130 -24.12 -21.85 14.34
N ASP A 131 -23.37 -22.83 14.87
CA ASP A 131 -22.01 -22.62 15.37
C ASP A 131 -21.07 -22.03 14.32
N LYS A 132 -21.19 -22.48 13.07
CA LYS A 132 -20.37 -21.98 11.96
C LYS A 132 -20.65 -20.49 11.69
N GLN A 133 -21.90 -20.08 11.81
CA GLN A 133 -22.29 -18.70 11.56
C GLN A 133 -21.84 -17.77 12.69
N LEU A 134 -21.87 -18.27 13.93
CA LEU A 134 -21.26 -17.57 15.06
C LEU A 134 -19.74 -17.46 14.93
N GLU A 135 -19.05 -18.52 14.51
CA GLU A 135 -17.60 -18.51 14.29
C GLU A 135 -17.20 -17.42 13.28
N GLU A 136 -17.95 -17.29 12.18
CA GLU A 136 -17.74 -16.23 11.19
C GLU A 136 -18.01 -14.83 11.77
N PHE A 137 -19.06 -14.66 12.58
CA PHE A 137 -19.36 -13.39 13.26
C PHE A 137 -18.23 -12.98 14.21
N TYR A 138 -17.77 -13.90 15.07
CA TYR A 138 -16.69 -13.64 16.02
C TYR A 138 -15.37 -13.35 15.32
N SER A 139 -15.03 -14.09 14.25
CA SER A 139 -13.83 -13.82 13.45
C SER A 139 -13.79 -12.39 12.88
N ILE A 140 -14.94 -11.85 12.46
CA ILE A 140 -15.03 -10.47 11.98
C ILE A 140 -14.88 -9.47 13.14
N CYS A 141 -15.49 -9.75 14.30
CA CYS A 141 -15.32 -8.94 15.52
C CYS A 141 -13.84 -8.86 15.94
N ASP A 142 -13.14 -10.00 15.98
CA ASP A 142 -11.72 -10.06 16.33
C ASP A 142 -10.86 -9.24 15.37
N GLN A 143 -11.16 -9.32 14.06
CA GLN A 143 -10.47 -8.50 13.06
C GLN A 143 -10.73 -7.01 13.24
N ILE A 144 -11.95 -6.62 13.60
CA ILE A 144 -12.28 -5.22 13.90
C ILE A 144 -11.51 -4.76 15.14
N GLU A 145 -11.53 -5.54 16.22
CA GLU A 145 -10.81 -5.23 17.46
C GLU A 145 -9.32 -5.04 17.19
N LEU A 146 -8.68 -5.98 16.48
CA LEU A 146 -7.26 -5.91 16.16
C LEU A 146 -6.90 -4.64 15.37
N ASN A 147 -7.73 -4.27 14.38
CA ASN A 147 -7.49 -3.04 13.61
C ASN A 147 -7.71 -1.78 14.46
N LEU A 148 -8.69 -1.76 15.37
CA LEU A 148 -8.90 -0.63 16.28
C LEU A 148 -7.73 -0.48 17.26
N GLN A 149 -7.25 -1.59 17.84
CA GLN A 149 -6.06 -1.59 18.69
C GLN A 149 -4.82 -1.07 17.94
N ALA A 150 -4.62 -1.52 16.70
CA ALA A 150 -3.53 -1.03 15.86
C ALA A 150 -3.66 0.48 15.56
N ALA A 151 -4.86 0.97 15.25
CA ALA A 151 -5.11 2.39 15.02
C ALA A 151 -4.80 3.25 16.26
N ILE A 152 -5.17 2.78 17.46
CA ILE A 152 -4.82 3.44 18.74
C ILE A 152 -3.30 3.46 18.92
N GLY A 153 -2.62 2.34 18.63
CA GLY A 153 -1.16 2.25 18.67
C GLY A 153 -0.49 3.28 17.76
N CYS A 154 -0.95 3.40 16.51
CA CYS A 154 -0.45 4.40 15.56
C CYS A 154 -0.71 5.83 16.04
N ALA A 155 -1.91 6.14 16.54
CA ALA A 155 -2.22 7.47 17.08
C ALA A 155 -1.31 7.84 18.27
N SER A 156 -1.09 6.89 19.18
CA SER A 156 -0.19 7.05 20.33
C SER A 156 1.26 7.24 19.89
N GLN A 157 1.71 6.49 18.89
CA GLN A 157 3.03 6.62 18.29
C GLN A 157 3.23 8.01 17.66
N ILE A 158 2.24 8.51 16.92
CA ILE A 158 2.29 9.86 16.31
C ILE A 158 2.37 10.93 17.40
N SER A 159 1.53 10.85 18.44
CA SER A 159 1.54 11.80 19.56
C SER A 159 2.90 11.81 20.27
N THR A 160 3.45 10.63 20.54
CA THR A 160 4.77 10.47 21.18
C THR A 160 5.89 10.99 20.29
N SER A 161 5.82 10.70 18.98
CA SER A 161 6.78 11.21 18.00
C SER A 161 6.77 12.72 17.96
N GLN A 162 5.61 13.37 17.88
CA GLN A 162 5.52 14.84 17.85
C GLN A 162 6.04 15.49 19.14
N ARG A 163 5.84 14.84 20.29
CA ARG A 163 6.33 15.34 21.58
C ARG A 163 7.86 15.32 21.68
N HIS A 164 8.51 14.27 21.17
CA HIS A 164 9.94 14.04 21.39
C HIS A 164 10.82 14.38 20.17
N VAL A 165 10.22 14.41 18.98
CA VAL A 165 10.87 14.77 17.71
C VAL A 165 9.87 15.59 16.87
N PRO A 166 9.84 16.93 17.01
CA PRO A 166 8.83 17.80 16.39
C PRO A 166 8.97 17.98 14.86
N SER A 167 9.78 17.18 14.17
CA SER A 167 9.91 17.21 12.71
C SER A 167 9.18 16.03 12.09
N GLN A 168 8.47 16.28 10.99
CA GLN A 168 7.76 15.22 10.27
C GLN A 168 8.76 14.23 9.69
N VAL A 169 8.55 12.93 9.90
CA VAL A 169 9.45 11.90 9.36
C VAL A 169 8.93 11.41 8.01
N SER A 170 9.77 11.42 6.98
CA SER A 170 9.39 10.91 5.66
C SER A 170 9.15 9.40 5.70
N ILE A 171 7.97 8.97 5.26
CA ILE A 171 7.59 7.54 5.18
C ILE A 171 8.28 6.88 3.98
N ALA A 172 8.50 7.64 2.90
CA ALA A 172 9.24 7.17 1.73
C ALA A 172 10.75 7.19 1.99
N ARG A 173 11.41 6.09 1.62
CA ARG A 173 12.87 5.97 1.52
C ARG A 173 13.35 6.74 0.29
N GLN A 174 13.12 8.04 0.22
CA GLN A 174 13.60 8.89 -0.88
C GLN A 174 14.61 9.90 -0.40
N GLU A 175 15.55 10.17 -1.32
CA GLU A 175 16.66 11.12 -1.25
C GLU A 175 16.27 12.47 -0.63
N PRO A 176 17.26 13.22 -0.10
CA PRO A 176 17.02 14.35 0.79
C PRO A 176 16.08 15.36 0.14
N VAL A 177 14.86 15.44 0.67
CA VAL A 177 13.89 16.46 0.29
C VAL A 177 14.49 17.80 0.72
N ILE A 178 14.61 18.71 -0.24
CA ILE A 178 15.25 20.02 -0.08
C ILE A 178 14.47 20.93 0.90
N ASN A 179 13.30 20.49 1.39
CA ASN A 179 12.55 21.15 2.45
C ASN A 179 13.03 20.70 3.84
N GLN A 180 13.64 21.63 4.57
CA GLN A 180 14.23 21.47 5.90
C GLN A 180 13.25 21.01 7.01
N GLU A 181 11.95 20.90 6.72
CA GLU A 181 10.92 20.57 7.71
C GLU A 181 10.66 19.05 7.87
N ILE A 182 11.15 18.22 6.93
CA ILE A 182 10.90 16.77 6.91
C ILE A 182 12.21 16.01 7.15
N MET A 183 12.27 15.25 8.24
CA MET A 183 13.40 14.40 8.62
C MET A 183 13.32 13.03 7.94
N SER A 184 14.44 12.52 7.45
CA SER A 184 14.48 11.14 6.94
C SER A 184 14.42 10.11 8.08
N TYR A 185 13.89 8.91 7.81
CA TYR A 185 13.85 7.84 8.82
C TYR A 185 15.23 7.49 9.43
N PRO A 186 16.34 7.41 8.68
CA PRO A 186 17.67 7.21 9.27
C PRO A 186 18.08 8.34 10.24
N ASN A 187 17.78 9.60 9.90
CA ASN A 187 18.08 10.74 10.76
C ASN A 187 17.23 10.69 12.04
N TYR A 188 15.96 10.30 11.94
CA TYR A 188 15.09 10.07 13.09
C TYR A 188 15.65 9.02 14.04
N VAL A 189 16.11 7.87 13.51
CA VAL A 189 16.77 6.82 14.31
C VAL A 189 18.03 7.36 14.98
N GLY A 190 18.81 8.20 14.28
CA GLY A 190 19.97 8.88 14.85
C GLY A 190 19.61 9.76 16.06
N VAL A 191 18.60 10.64 15.91
CA VAL A 191 18.11 11.50 16.99
C VAL A 191 17.63 10.67 18.18
N ALA A 192 16.84 9.62 17.93
CA ALA A 192 16.34 8.74 18.99
C ALA A 192 17.49 8.07 19.77
N LYS A 193 18.53 7.58 19.08
CA LYS A 193 19.72 6.99 19.73
C LYS A 193 20.46 8.01 20.59
N THR A 194 20.65 9.24 20.09
CA THR A 194 21.30 10.31 20.85
C THR A 194 20.49 10.69 22.09
N GLN A 195 19.17 10.79 21.98
CA GLN A 195 18.29 11.04 23.12
C GLN A 195 18.39 9.94 24.18
N VAL A 196 18.41 8.67 23.77
CA VAL A 196 18.60 7.53 24.71
C VAL A 196 19.96 7.57 25.38
N ALA A 197 21.03 7.87 24.65
CA ALA A 197 22.38 7.99 25.22
C ALA A 197 22.45 9.12 26.25
N TYR A 198 21.91 10.30 25.90
CA TYR A 198 21.87 11.45 26.81
C TYR A 198 21.12 11.14 28.12
N VAL A 199 19.97 10.46 28.05
CA VAL A 199 19.23 10.05 29.26
C VAL A 199 20.05 9.08 30.12
N LYS A 200 20.80 8.15 29.51
CA LYS A 200 21.71 7.28 30.26
C LYS A 200 22.80 8.08 30.97
N ASP A 201 23.45 9.01 30.28
CA ASP A 201 24.50 9.83 30.88
C ASP A 201 23.99 10.63 32.09
N VAL A 202 22.76 11.16 32.00
CA VAL A 202 22.11 11.84 33.14
C VAL A 202 21.84 10.88 34.30
N ILE A 203 21.35 9.66 34.01
CA ILE A 203 21.10 8.64 35.04
C ILE A 203 22.41 8.24 35.74
N ASP A 204 23.46 7.99 34.97
CA ASP A 204 24.77 7.60 35.50
C ASP A 204 25.36 8.72 36.36
N THR A 205 25.29 9.96 35.89
CA THR A 205 25.72 11.15 36.66
C THR A 205 24.94 11.29 37.98
N LEU A 206 23.63 11.08 37.95
CA LEU A 206 22.79 11.14 39.15
C LEU A 206 23.09 9.99 40.13
N ASN A 207 23.35 8.79 39.62
CA ASN A 207 23.75 7.65 40.44
C ASN A 207 25.11 7.88 41.11
N ASP A 208 26.10 8.37 40.36
CA ASP A 208 27.41 8.70 40.90
C ASP A 208 27.30 9.77 41.99
N ALA A 209 26.51 10.83 41.76
CA ALA A 209 26.23 11.85 42.77
C ALA A 209 25.53 11.26 44.02
N ALA A 210 24.55 10.38 43.84
CA ALA A 210 23.83 9.74 44.95
C ALA A 210 24.71 8.78 45.76
N GLN A 211 25.60 8.04 45.11
CA GLN A 211 26.57 7.17 45.80
C GLN A 211 27.61 7.99 46.57
N ASN A 212 28.10 9.09 45.99
CA ASN A 212 29.00 10.00 46.69
C ASN A 212 28.37 10.61 47.93
N LEU A 213 27.06 10.93 47.89
CA LEU A 213 26.31 11.42 49.06
C LEU A 213 25.99 10.35 50.10
N SER A 214 25.89 9.08 49.71
CA SER A 214 25.61 7.98 50.66
C SER A 214 26.86 7.47 51.37
N ASN A 215 28.05 7.81 50.84
CA ASN A 215 29.34 7.42 51.40
C ASN A 215 29.98 8.52 52.29
N ASP A 216 29.28 9.65 52.48
CA ASP A 216 29.58 10.72 53.46
C ASP A 216 28.65 10.57 54.67
#